data_AF-A0A4P8YDH1-F1
#
_entry.id   AF-A0A4P8YDH1-F1
#
_cell.length_a   1.000
_cell.length_b   1.000
_cell.length_c   1.000
_cell.angle_alpha   90.00
_cell.angle_beta   90.00
_cell.angle_gamma   90.00
#
_symmetry.space_group_name_H-M   'P 1'
#
loop_
_entity.id
_entity.type
_entity.pdbx_description
1 polymer ?
#
loop_
_entity_poly.entity_id
_entity_poly.type
_entity_poly.pdbx_seq_one_letter_code
_entity_poly.pdbx_strand_id
1 'polypeptide(L)'
;MSTKFYTLLTDIGAAKLANAAALGVPLNITWMAVGDGGGTLPTPNSAQTSLIGEQRRAALNALYIDPDNSSQIIAEQVIPEKEGGWWIREVGLFDESGALIAVGNCPESYKPQLAEGSGCTQTVRMVLITSSTDNITLKIDPSVVLATRQYVDDKVLELKVDIDKQLKAHLEEKNPHPQYQAGRLLRVIKFEMSGAYTPADDVGSVIVEACGGGGAGGSVGPATSGQACGGAGGQSGAYAKSFYTREELGENIPVIVGAGGISVEFVANGQKNGAGGDTMFGDLILCQGGHGAAGAMETPPFVGWNASEVCISTGGNILNLNGSDGDDTFILSTKAGCSGVGGCNPLGSVILNRSTNGPGNGAMEGSVGYGTGGTGALNTNGATASYLGGNGMSGVVIIYEYS
;
A
#
# COMPACT_ATOMS: atom_id res chain seq x y z
N MET A 1 -39.51 -9.21 -61.65
CA MET A 1 -39.44 -7.74 -61.60
C MET A 1 -37.97 -7.36 -61.71
N SER A 2 -37.53 -6.64 -62.73
CA SER A 2 -36.13 -6.19 -62.81
C SER A 2 -35.90 -5.08 -61.77
N THR A 3 -34.92 -5.25 -60.90
CA THR A 3 -34.47 -4.22 -59.97
C THR A 3 -33.97 -3.01 -60.75
N LYS A 4 -34.54 -1.83 -60.49
CA LYS A 4 -34.23 -0.58 -61.22
C LYS A 4 -32.79 -0.11 -61.00
N PHE A 5 -32.23 -0.43 -59.84
CA PHE A 5 -30.84 -0.13 -59.47
C PHE A 5 -30.16 -1.43 -59.06
N TYR A 6 -28.97 -1.66 -59.59
CA TYR A 6 -28.19 -2.86 -59.33
C TYR A 6 -26.71 -2.60 -59.58
N THR A 7 -25.90 -3.42 -58.94
CA THR A 7 -24.46 -3.50 -59.15
C THR A 7 -24.16 -4.80 -59.88
N LEU A 8 -23.16 -4.79 -60.76
CA LEU A 8 -22.64 -5.98 -61.40
C LEU A 8 -21.12 -5.99 -61.37
N LEU A 9 -20.57 -7.19 -61.48
CA LEU A 9 -19.15 -7.41 -61.68
C LEU A 9 -18.83 -7.26 -63.17
N THR A 10 -17.81 -6.51 -63.52
CA THR A 10 -17.35 -6.43 -64.91
C THR A 10 -16.66 -7.73 -65.32
N ASP A 11 -16.52 -7.97 -66.63
CA ASP A 11 -15.79 -9.15 -67.13
C ASP A 11 -14.34 -9.14 -66.63
N ILE A 12 -13.74 -7.95 -66.48
CA ILE A 12 -12.41 -7.74 -65.90
C ILE A 12 -12.41 -8.07 -64.41
N GLY A 13 -13.41 -7.59 -63.66
CA GLY A 13 -13.56 -7.88 -62.24
C GLY A 13 -13.78 -9.36 -61.96
N ALA A 14 -14.58 -10.03 -62.77
CA ALA A 14 -14.82 -11.47 -62.71
C ALA A 14 -13.55 -12.27 -62.97
N ALA A 15 -12.80 -11.92 -64.01
CA ALA A 15 -11.52 -12.55 -64.32
C ALA A 15 -10.49 -12.33 -63.21
N LYS A 16 -10.40 -11.12 -62.65
CA LYS A 16 -9.46 -10.81 -61.55
C LYS A 16 -9.84 -11.50 -60.24
N LEU A 17 -11.14 -11.59 -59.94
CA LEU A 17 -11.62 -12.33 -58.77
C LEU A 17 -11.38 -13.84 -58.91
N ALA A 18 -11.59 -14.41 -60.11
CA ALA A 18 -11.28 -15.80 -60.40
C ALA A 18 -9.77 -16.09 -60.30
N ASN A 19 -8.93 -15.19 -60.79
CA ASN A 19 -7.47 -15.29 -60.65
C ASN A 19 -7.03 -15.18 -59.18
N ALA A 20 -7.64 -14.28 -58.40
CA ALA A 20 -7.37 -14.15 -56.98
C ALA A 20 -7.68 -15.46 -56.23
N ALA A 21 -8.81 -16.10 -56.55
CA ALA A 21 -9.19 -17.41 -56.02
C ALA A 21 -8.25 -18.54 -56.45
N ALA A 22 -7.77 -18.53 -57.70
CA ALA A 22 -6.89 -19.58 -58.22
C ALA A 22 -5.44 -19.47 -57.73
N LEU A 23 -4.93 -18.24 -57.54
CA LEU A 23 -3.54 -17.96 -57.16
C LEU A 23 -3.35 -17.73 -55.66
N GLY A 24 -4.45 -17.59 -54.89
CA GLY A 24 -4.41 -17.25 -53.47
C GLY A 24 -3.86 -15.85 -53.19
N VAL A 25 -3.84 -14.96 -54.20
CA VAL A 25 -3.44 -13.55 -54.07
C VAL A 25 -4.71 -12.71 -53.99
N PRO A 26 -5.01 -12.11 -52.83
CA PRO A 26 -6.22 -11.31 -52.67
C PRO A 26 -6.32 -10.11 -53.63
N LEU A 27 -7.51 -9.85 -54.15
CA LEU A 27 -7.81 -8.68 -54.99
C LEU A 27 -7.96 -7.41 -54.13
N ASN A 28 -7.09 -6.43 -54.36
CA ASN A 28 -7.11 -5.15 -53.67
C ASN A 28 -8.04 -4.14 -54.38
N ILE A 29 -9.23 -3.90 -53.84
CA ILE A 29 -10.09 -2.80 -54.27
C ILE A 29 -9.68 -1.55 -53.48
N THR A 30 -9.22 -0.50 -54.17
CA THR A 30 -8.58 0.66 -53.51
C THR A 30 -9.27 1.98 -53.80
N TRP A 31 -9.98 2.09 -54.93
CA TRP A 31 -10.65 3.33 -55.33
C TRP A 31 -12.14 3.10 -55.58
N MET A 32 -12.95 4.09 -55.21
CA MET A 32 -14.31 4.24 -55.69
C MET A 32 -14.39 5.51 -56.53
N ALA A 33 -15.08 5.40 -57.67
CA ALA A 33 -15.42 6.55 -58.48
C ALA A 33 -16.93 6.68 -58.63
N VAL A 34 -17.36 7.91 -58.82
CA VAL A 34 -18.75 8.28 -59.06
C VAL A 34 -18.83 9.13 -60.32
N GLY A 35 -19.92 8.95 -61.07
CA GLY A 35 -20.12 9.62 -62.34
C GLY A 35 -21.55 10.06 -62.57
N ASP A 36 -21.72 10.95 -63.54
CA ASP A 36 -22.99 11.52 -63.94
C ASP A 36 -23.68 10.76 -65.08
N GLY A 37 -23.09 9.64 -65.54
CA GLY A 37 -23.63 8.79 -66.60
C GLY A 37 -23.77 9.48 -67.96
N GLY A 38 -23.02 10.55 -68.21
CA GLY A 38 -23.13 11.34 -69.45
C GLY A 38 -24.43 12.13 -69.54
N GLY A 39 -25.04 12.45 -68.40
CA GLY A 39 -26.29 13.24 -68.34
C GLY A 39 -27.57 12.41 -68.26
N THR A 40 -27.50 11.08 -68.37
CA THR A 40 -28.65 10.17 -68.31
C THR A 40 -28.37 9.01 -67.36
N LEU A 41 -29.41 8.32 -66.86
CA LEU A 41 -29.22 7.15 -65.99
C LEU A 41 -28.64 5.98 -66.80
N PRO A 42 -27.39 5.55 -66.53
CA PRO A 42 -26.77 4.50 -67.33
C PRO A 42 -27.29 3.12 -66.93
N THR A 43 -27.27 2.20 -67.90
CA THR A 43 -27.53 0.77 -67.65
C THR A 43 -26.19 0.07 -67.46
N PRO A 44 -25.87 -0.47 -66.27
CA PRO A 44 -24.62 -1.18 -66.03
C PRO A 44 -24.45 -2.34 -67.00
N ASN A 45 -23.25 -2.46 -67.59
CA ASN A 45 -22.86 -3.50 -68.54
C ASN A 45 -21.54 -4.16 -68.10
N SER A 46 -21.46 -5.50 -68.13
CA SER A 46 -20.29 -6.25 -67.70
C SER A 46 -19.05 -5.98 -68.55
N ALA A 47 -19.22 -5.61 -69.83
CA ALA A 47 -18.11 -5.26 -70.72
C ALA A 47 -17.52 -3.85 -70.46
N GLN A 48 -18.03 -3.09 -69.48
CA GLN A 48 -17.50 -1.75 -69.16
C GLN A 48 -16.07 -1.83 -68.62
N THR A 49 -15.21 -0.97 -69.17
CA THR A 49 -13.83 -0.78 -68.70
C THR A 49 -13.64 0.54 -67.94
N SER A 50 -14.60 1.45 -68.05
CA SER A 50 -14.64 2.76 -67.38
C SER A 50 -16.07 3.21 -67.13
N LEU A 51 -16.25 4.20 -66.26
CA LEU A 51 -17.52 4.93 -66.12
C LEU A 51 -17.79 5.79 -67.36
N ILE A 52 -19.05 6.09 -67.64
CA ILE A 52 -19.47 6.85 -68.83
C ILE A 52 -19.15 8.35 -68.67
N GLY A 53 -19.30 8.89 -67.46
CA GLY A 53 -19.00 10.27 -67.12
C GLY A 53 -18.42 10.37 -65.72
N GLU A 54 -17.19 9.90 -65.52
CA GLU A 54 -16.50 9.96 -64.22
C GLU A 54 -16.31 11.40 -63.76
N GLN A 55 -16.88 11.75 -62.61
CA GLN A 55 -16.79 13.09 -62.02
C GLN A 55 -15.77 13.14 -60.88
N ARG A 56 -15.67 12.05 -60.11
CA ARG A 56 -14.75 11.96 -58.97
C ARG A 56 -14.27 10.54 -58.77
N ARG A 57 -12.99 10.39 -58.44
CA ARG A 57 -12.37 9.16 -57.94
C ARG A 57 -11.59 9.44 -56.66
N ALA A 58 -11.79 8.64 -55.61
CA ALA A 58 -10.98 8.71 -54.41
C ALA A 58 -10.85 7.35 -53.72
N ALA A 59 -9.95 7.30 -52.73
CA ALA A 59 -9.75 6.11 -51.92
C ALA A 59 -11.04 5.77 -51.15
N LEU A 60 -11.25 4.48 -50.91
CA LEU A 60 -12.35 3.99 -50.08
C LEU A 60 -12.15 4.43 -48.62
N ASN A 61 -13.24 4.86 -47.96
CA ASN A 61 -13.22 5.13 -46.52
C ASN A 61 -13.40 3.84 -45.71
N ALA A 62 -14.25 2.94 -46.20
CA ALA A 62 -14.41 1.61 -45.66
C ALA A 62 -14.70 0.62 -46.79
N LEU A 63 -14.12 -0.56 -46.66
CA LEU A 63 -14.54 -1.78 -47.33
C LEU A 63 -14.82 -2.75 -46.19
N TYR A 64 -15.83 -3.61 -46.26
CA TYR A 64 -16.06 -4.69 -45.29
C TYR A 64 -17.06 -5.70 -45.83
N ILE A 65 -17.05 -6.91 -45.26
CA ILE A 65 -18.06 -7.93 -45.51
C ILE A 65 -19.24 -7.64 -44.58
N ASP A 66 -20.46 -7.71 -45.11
CA ASP A 66 -21.68 -7.51 -44.31
C ASP A 66 -21.77 -8.57 -43.18
N PRO A 67 -21.83 -8.17 -41.89
CA PRO A 67 -21.95 -9.10 -40.77
C PRO A 67 -23.17 -10.02 -40.86
N ASP A 68 -24.26 -9.55 -41.48
CA ASP A 68 -25.50 -10.32 -41.63
C ASP A 68 -25.52 -11.16 -42.91
N ASN A 69 -24.68 -10.83 -43.90
CA ASN A 69 -24.64 -11.50 -45.20
C ASN A 69 -23.20 -11.68 -45.71
N SER A 70 -22.61 -12.85 -45.45
CA SER A 70 -21.22 -13.15 -45.84
C SER A 70 -20.95 -13.13 -47.36
N SER A 71 -21.97 -13.05 -48.22
CA SER A 71 -21.84 -12.92 -49.68
C SER A 71 -21.88 -11.48 -50.19
N GLN A 72 -22.01 -10.49 -49.30
CA GLN A 72 -22.08 -9.08 -49.64
C GLN A 72 -20.84 -8.33 -49.16
N ILE A 73 -20.27 -7.57 -50.08
CA ILE A 73 -19.17 -6.66 -49.81
C ILE A 73 -19.71 -5.24 -49.91
N ILE A 74 -19.49 -4.47 -48.86
CA ILE A 74 -19.91 -3.09 -48.78
C ILE A 74 -18.67 -2.23 -48.94
N ALA A 75 -18.68 -1.40 -49.99
CA ALA A 75 -17.69 -0.37 -50.20
C ALA A 75 -18.34 0.99 -49.92
N GLU A 76 -17.67 1.84 -49.15
CA GLU A 76 -18.15 3.15 -48.74
C GLU A 76 -17.11 4.23 -49.04
N GLN A 77 -17.60 5.33 -49.60
CA GLN A 77 -16.84 6.54 -49.83
C GLN A 77 -17.64 7.74 -49.33
N VAL A 78 -16.98 8.63 -48.59
CA VAL A 78 -17.52 9.90 -48.12
C VAL A 78 -17.06 11.01 -49.06
N ILE A 79 -18.01 11.72 -49.66
CA ILE A 79 -17.74 12.89 -50.50
C ILE A 79 -17.83 14.14 -49.62
N PRO A 80 -16.72 14.87 -49.42
CA PRO A 80 -16.70 16.06 -48.57
C PRO A 80 -17.51 17.23 -49.19
N GLU A 81 -17.79 18.25 -48.39
CA GLU A 81 -18.57 19.44 -48.80
C GLU A 81 -17.90 20.29 -49.91
N LYS A 82 -16.57 20.15 -50.05
CA LYS A 82 -15.76 20.93 -51.00
C LYS A 82 -15.80 20.37 -52.43
N GLU A 83 -16.34 19.16 -52.60
CA GLU A 83 -16.42 18.48 -53.88
C GLU A 83 -17.88 18.19 -54.24
N GLY A 84 -18.30 18.64 -55.41
CA GLY A 84 -19.70 18.59 -55.85
C GLY A 84 -19.94 19.45 -57.11
N GLY A 85 -21.20 19.81 -57.35
CA GLY A 85 -21.64 20.54 -58.55
C GLY A 85 -22.09 19.64 -59.69
N TRP A 86 -22.33 18.34 -59.43
CA TRP A 86 -22.67 17.34 -60.43
C TRP A 86 -23.65 16.30 -59.88
N TRP A 87 -24.29 15.59 -60.81
CA TRP A 87 -25.22 14.51 -60.51
C TRP A 87 -24.46 13.19 -60.34
N ILE A 88 -24.86 12.39 -59.34
CA ILE A 88 -24.40 11.03 -59.16
C ILE A 88 -25.45 10.11 -59.77
N ARG A 89 -25.05 9.31 -60.76
CA ARG A 89 -25.90 8.34 -61.48
C ARG A 89 -25.25 6.97 -61.62
N GLU A 90 -23.92 6.91 -61.58
CA GLU A 90 -23.14 5.67 -61.61
C GLU A 90 -22.05 5.67 -60.54
N VAL A 91 -21.70 4.46 -60.10
CA VAL A 91 -20.63 4.19 -59.13
C VAL A 91 -19.78 3.04 -59.67
N GLY A 92 -18.46 3.14 -59.53
CA GLY A 92 -17.50 2.13 -59.95
C GLY A 92 -16.47 1.84 -58.86
N LEU A 93 -16.11 0.56 -58.71
CA LEU A 93 -15.01 0.11 -57.86
C LEU A 93 -13.81 -0.24 -58.72
N PHE A 94 -12.62 0.23 -58.32
CA PHE A 94 -11.37 0.00 -59.04
C PHE A 94 -10.32 -0.63 -58.14
N ASP A 95 -9.46 -1.43 -58.76
CA ASP A 95 -8.29 -1.99 -58.10
C ASP A 95 -7.07 -1.07 -58.12
N GLU A 96 -5.96 -1.51 -57.53
CA GLU A 96 -4.67 -0.81 -57.51
C GLU A 96 -4.06 -0.56 -58.89
N SER A 97 -4.44 -1.36 -59.91
CA SER A 97 -4.00 -1.16 -61.30
C SER A 97 -4.87 -0.18 -62.08
N GLY A 98 -5.95 0.32 -61.47
CA GLY A 98 -6.93 1.19 -62.09
C GLY A 98 -7.97 0.46 -62.95
N ALA A 99 -8.08 -0.86 -62.85
CA ALA A 99 -9.07 -1.66 -63.57
C ALA A 99 -10.44 -1.56 -62.90
N LEU A 100 -11.51 -1.36 -63.68
CA LEU A 100 -12.88 -1.34 -63.19
C LEU A 100 -13.33 -2.75 -62.82
N ILE A 101 -13.55 -3.00 -61.54
CA ILE A 101 -13.92 -4.31 -60.97
C ILE A 101 -15.43 -4.49 -60.94
N ALA A 102 -16.16 -3.46 -60.51
CA ALA A 102 -17.60 -3.50 -60.44
C ALA A 102 -18.19 -2.15 -60.84
N VAL A 103 -19.38 -2.18 -61.42
CA VAL A 103 -20.12 -0.98 -61.83
C VAL A 103 -21.57 -1.11 -61.38
N GLY A 104 -22.15 0.00 -60.95
CA GLY A 104 -23.56 0.05 -60.57
C GLY A 104 -24.19 1.37 -60.95
N ASN A 105 -25.50 1.35 -61.13
CA ASN A 105 -26.30 2.56 -61.26
C ASN A 105 -26.92 2.92 -59.91
N CYS A 106 -27.14 4.20 -59.67
CA CYS A 106 -27.80 4.69 -58.47
C CYS A 106 -28.93 5.67 -58.82
N PRO A 107 -29.88 5.91 -57.89
CA PRO A 107 -30.85 6.98 -58.07
C PRO A 107 -30.15 8.31 -58.32
N GLU A 108 -30.72 9.13 -59.22
CA GLU A 108 -30.16 10.45 -59.54
C GLU A 108 -30.12 11.32 -58.27
N SER A 109 -28.91 11.59 -57.79
CA SER A 109 -28.69 12.42 -56.61
C SER A 109 -27.79 13.58 -56.97
N TYR A 110 -28.25 14.81 -56.72
CA TYR A 110 -27.42 15.99 -56.90
C TYR A 110 -26.54 16.21 -55.67
N LYS A 111 -25.22 16.34 -55.87
CA LYS A 111 -24.27 16.66 -54.80
C LYS A 111 -23.88 18.14 -54.90
N PRO A 112 -24.46 19.03 -54.07
CA PRO A 112 -24.12 20.45 -54.12
C PRO A 112 -22.69 20.69 -53.62
N GLN A 113 -22.10 21.78 -54.13
CA GLN A 113 -20.83 22.33 -53.66
C GLN A 113 -21.09 23.45 -52.65
N LEU A 114 -20.19 23.65 -51.67
CA LEU A 114 -20.28 24.73 -50.68
C LEU A 114 -20.53 26.13 -51.29
N ALA A 115 -19.95 26.43 -52.47
CA ALA A 115 -20.17 27.70 -53.18
C ALA A 115 -21.61 27.91 -53.68
N GLU A 116 -22.42 26.85 -53.77
CA GLU A 116 -23.84 26.90 -54.13
C GLU A 116 -24.72 27.17 -52.90
N GLY A 117 -24.12 27.46 -51.74
CA GLY A 117 -24.81 27.77 -50.49
C GLY A 117 -25.23 26.54 -49.67
N SER A 118 -24.84 25.33 -50.08
CA SER A 118 -25.14 24.07 -49.37
C SER A 118 -23.93 23.14 -49.34
N GLY A 119 -23.19 23.16 -48.23
CA GLY A 119 -22.12 22.20 -47.93
C GLY A 119 -22.70 20.89 -47.40
N CYS A 120 -23.10 19.99 -48.29
CA CYS A 120 -23.60 18.66 -47.90
C CYS A 120 -22.46 17.64 -47.98
N THR A 121 -22.19 16.90 -46.90
CA THR A 121 -21.33 15.70 -46.95
C THR A 121 -22.21 14.51 -47.32
N GLN A 122 -21.87 13.80 -48.40
CA GLN A 122 -22.68 12.68 -48.89
C GLN A 122 -21.86 11.38 -48.86
N THR A 123 -22.42 10.36 -48.23
CA THR A 123 -21.81 9.02 -48.21
C THR A 123 -22.42 8.19 -49.33
N VAL A 124 -21.55 7.64 -50.19
CA VAL A 124 -21.92 6.72 -51.27
C VAL A 124 -21.55 5.32 -50.84
N ARG A 125 -22.54 4.43 -50.83
CA ARG A 125 -22.41 3.03 -50.43
C ARG A 125 -22.73 2.14 -51.63
N MET A 126 -21.76 1.34 -52.05
CA MET A 126 -21.94 0.34 -53.10
C MET A 126 -21.91 -1.06 -52.47
N VAL A 127 -22.99 -1.82 -52.69
CA VAL A 127 -23.10 -3.22 -52.24
C VAL A 127 -22.81 -4.12 -53.43
N LEU A 128 -21.78 -4.95 -53.33
CA LEU A 128 -21.39 -5.93 -54.34
C LEU A 128 -21.70 -7.33 -53.82
N ILE A 129 -22.48 -8.11 -54.58
CA ILE A 129 -22.76 -9.50 -54.29
C ILE A 129 -21.76 -10.38 -55.05
N THR A 130 -21.05 -11.25 -54.34
CA THR A 130 -20.07 -12.18 -54.93
C THR A 130 -20.28 -13.60 -54.42
N SER A 131 -19.90 -14.60 -55.22
CA SER A 131 -19.94 -16.01 -54.83
C SER A 131 -18.79 -16.42 -53.89
N SER A 132 -17.78 -15.57 -53.69
CA SER A 132 -16.65 -15.82 -52.78
C SER A 132 -16.04 -14.49 -52.28
N THR A 133 -16.02 -14.28 -50.96
CA THR A 133 -15.46 -13.09 -50.29
C THR A 133 -14.04 -13.27 -49.77
N ASP A 134 -13.57 -14.52 -49.67
CA ASP A 134 -12.28 -14.87 -49.05
C ASP A 134 -11.03 -14.34 -49.78
N ASN A 135 -11.18 -13.91 -51.03
CA ASN A 135 -10.07 -13.53 -51.91
C ASN A 135 -9.95 -12.02 -52.13
N ILE A 136 -10.45 -11.19 -51.21
CA ILE A 136 -10.43 -9.72 -51.33
C ILE A 136 -9.74 -9.12 -50.10
N THR A 137 -8.74 -8.25 -50.32
CA THR A 137 -8.00 -7.62 -49.22
C THR A 137 -8.72 -6.39 -48.71
N LEU A 138 -8.95 -6.38 -47.41
CA LEU A 138 -9.47 -5.25 -46.68
C LEU A 138 -8.35 -4.22 -46.41
N LYS A 139 -8.31 -3.13 -47.17
CA LYS A 139 -7.52 -1.95 -46.81
C LYS A 139 -8.43 -0.82 -46.35
N ILE A 140 -8.44 -0.59 -45.04
CA ILE A 140 -8.96 0.64 -44.43
C ILE A 140 -7.78 1.61 -44.35
N ASP A 141 -7.89 2.81 -44.94
CA ASP A 141 -6.95 3.90 -44.70
C ASP A 141 -7.31 4.57 -43.36
N PRO A 142 -6.52 4.41 -42.28
CA PRO A 142 -6.87 4.93 -40.96
C PRO A 142 -6.78 6.46 -40.87
N SER A 143 -6.25 7.15 -41.88
CA SER A 143 -6.02 8.61 -41.84
C SER A 143 -7.26 9.45 -42.18
N VAL A 144 -8.32 8.83 -42.71
CA VAL A 144 -9.57 9.52 -43.12
C VAL A 144 -10.82 8.74 -42.70
N VAL A 145 -10.82 8.16 -41.49
CA VAL A 145 -12.00 7.48 -40.93
C VAL A 145 -12.71 8.41 -39.96
N LEU A 146 -13.94 8.82 -40.31
CA LEU A 146 -14.88 9.39 -39.36
C LEU A 146 -15.50 8.24 -38.57
N ALA A 147 -15.14 8.11 -37.29
CA ALA A 147 -15.80 7.18 -36.39
C ALA A 147 -17.26 7.60 -36.19
N THR A 148 -18.21 6.67 -36.34
CA THR A 148 -19.60 6.94 -35.96
C THR A 148 -19.68 7.15 -34.45
N ARG A 149 -20.65 7.95 -34.00
CA ARG A 149 -20.86 8.18 -32.56
C ARG A 149 -21.07 6.86 -31.80
N GLN A 150 -21.84 5.94 -32.39
CA GLN A 150 -22.08 4.61 -31.82
C GLN A 150 -20.77 3.82 -31.61
N TYR A 151 -19.86 3.85 -32.58
CA TYR A 151 -18.56 3.17 -32.45
C TYR A 151 -17.74 3.71 -31.27
N VAL A 152 -17.77 5.04 -31.06
CA VAL A 152 -17.09 5.67 -29.92
C VAL A 152 -17.77 5.30 -28.61
N ASP A 153 -19.10 5.38 -28.53
CA ASP A 153 -19.88 5.06 -27.33
C ASP A 153 -19.66 3.58 -26.90
N ASP A 154 -19.65 2.65 -27.85
CA ASP A 154 -19.40 1.23 -27.60
C ASP A 154 -17.98 0.98 -27.07
N LYS A 155 -16.96 1.64 -27.66
CA LYS A 155 -15.56 1.50 -27.22
C LYS A 155 -15.32 2.11 -25.84
N VAL A 156 -15.99 3.21 -25.51
CA VAL A 156 -15.92 3.81 -24.18
C VAL A 156 -16.55 2.90 -23.12
N LEU A 157 -17.65 2.22 -23.46
CA LEU A 157 -18.30 1.27 -22.54
C LEU A 157 -17.40 0.05 -22.26
N GLU A 158 -16.81 -0.54 -23.31
CA GLU A 158 -15.87 -1.66 -23.19
C GLU A 158 -14.68 -1.29 -22.28
N LEU A 159 -14.07 -0.13 -22.52
CA LEU A 159 -12.96 0.37 -21.71
C LEU A 159 -13.36 0.57 -20.24
N LYS A 160 -14.57 1.09 -20.00
CA LYS A 160 -15.06 1.33 -18.64
C LYS A 160 -15.26 0.03 -17.87
N VAL A 161 -15.82 -1.00 -18.51
CA VAL A 161 -15.97 -2.33 -17.90
C VAL A 161 -14.61 -2.91 -17.51
N ASP A 162 -13.60 -2.78 -18.37
CA ASP A 162 -12.25 -3.26 -18.09
C ASP A 162 -11.58 -2.49 -16.95
N ILE A 163 -11.73 -1.16 -16.91
CA ILE A 163 -11.21 -0.32 -15.81
C ILE A 163 -11.88 -0.68 -14.49
N ASP A 164 -13.22 -0.79 -14.46
CA ASP A 164 -13.97 -1.13 -13.25
C ASP A 164 -13.57 -2.52 -12.73
N LYS A 165 -13.33 -3.47 -13.63
CA LYS A 165 -12.84 -4.82 -13.29
C LYS A 165 -11.43 -4.77 -12.69
N GLN A 166 -10.51 -4.00 -13.28
CA GLN A 166 -9.15 -3.85 -12.75
C GLN A 166 -9.13 -3.15 -11.39
N LEU A 167 -9.95 -2.11 -11.21
CA LEU A 167 -10.06 -1.39 -9.94
C LEU A 167 -10.63 -2.28 -8.84
N LYS A 168 -11.66 -3.08 -9.14
CA LYS A 168 -12.22 -4.03 -8.19
C LYS A 168 -11.18 -5.07 -7.75
N ALA A 169 -10.44 -5.66 -8.69
CA ALA A 169 -9.37 -6.59 -8.38
C ALA A 169 -8.28 -5.94 -7.49
N HIS A 170 -7.91 -4.70 -7.78
CA HIS A 170 -6.96 -3.94 -6.97
C HIS A 170 -7.43 -3.69 -5.53
N LEU A 171 -8.71 -3.43 -5.31
CA LEU A 171 -9.29 -3.19 -3.98
C LEU A 171 -9.48 -4.49 -3.16
N GLU A 172 -9.69 -5.62 -3.84
CA GLU A 172 -9.85 -6.93 -3.20
C GLU A 172 -8.50 -7.60 -2.87
N GLU A 173 -7.42 -7.20 -3.54
CA GLU A 173 -6.07 -7.66 -3.26
C GLU A 173 -5.61 -7.25 -1.86
N LYS A 174 -5.09 -8.19 -1.05
CA LYS A 174 -4.61 -7.90 0.31
C LYS A 174 -3.41 -6.94 0.32
N ASN A 175 -2.59 -6.95 -0.74
CA ASN A 175 -1.45 -6.05 -0.90
C ASN A 175 -1.20 -5.71 -2.39
N PRO A 176 -1.93 -4.74 -2.96
CA PRO A 176 -1.77 -4.36 -4.36
C PRO A 176 -0.50 -3.54 -4.63
N HIS A 177 0.26 -3.21 -3.59
CA HIS A 177 1.46 -2.41 -3.65
C HIS A 177 2.60 -3.01 -2.82
N PRO A 178 3.10 -4.20 -3.20
CA PRO A 178 4.13 -4.91 -2.44
C PRO A 178 5.45 -4.13 -2.33
N GLN A 179 5.71 -3.20 -3.26
CA GLN A 179 6.91 -2.36 -3.26
C GLN A 179 6.93 -1.28 -2.15
N TYR A 180 5.80 -0.98 -1.52
CA TYR A 180 5.70 0.10 -0.52
C TYR A 180 5.49 -0.39 0.92
N GLN A 181 5.36 -1.70 1.15
CA GLN A 181 4.91 -2.22 2.45
C GLN A 181 5.98 -2.85 3.34
N ALA A 182 7.16 -3.23 2.86
CA ALA A 182 8.11 -3.89 3.77
C ALA A 182 8.68 -2.92 4.82
N GLY A 183 8.31 -3.10 6.09
CA GLY A 183 8.94 -2.42 7.21
C GLY A 183 8.43 -1.01 7.52
N ARG A 184 7.24 -0.61 7.05
CA ARG A 184 6.59 0.65 7.48
C ARG A 184 6.00 0.47 8.88
N LEU A 185 6.31 1.39 9.80
CA LEU A 185 5.68 1.41 11.13
C LEU A 185 4.16 1.65 11.00
N LEU A 186 3.38 0.74 11.56
CA LEU A 186 1.91 0.78 11.58
C LEU A 186 1.39 1.38 12.88
N ARG A 187 1.81 0.82 14.02
CA ARG A 187 1.29 1.15 15.35
C ARG A 187 2.37 1.03 16.42
N VAL A 188 2.18 1.74 17.52
CA VAL A 188 2.94 1.56 18.76
C VAL A 188 1.95 1.26 19.87
N ILE A 189 2.01 0.06 20.43
CA ILE A 189 1.12 -0.42 21.49
C ILE A 189 1.93 -0.50 22.77
N LYS A 190 1.41 0.06 23.87
CA LYS A 190 2.09 0.06 25.17
C LYS A 190 1.21 -0.63 26.21
N PHE A 191 1.80 -1.55 26.95
CA PHE A 191 1.22 -2.22 28.11
C PHE A 191 1.90 -1.70 29.38
N GLU A 192 1.18 -0.87 30.14
CA GLU A 192 1.53 -0.46 31.51
C GLU A 192 0.82 -1.32 32.57
N MET A 193 -0.10 -2.18 32.11
CA MET A 193 -0.80 -3.19 32.89
C MET A 193 -0.80 -4.50 32.09
N SER A 194 -0.81 -5.63 32.80
CA SER A 194 -0.88 -6.95 32.18
C SER A 194 -2.14 -7.11 31.32
N GLY A 195 -2.00 -7.86 30.24
CA GLY A 195 -3.05 -8.08 29.26
C GLY A 195 -2.64 -9.16 28.26
N ALA A 196 -3.10 -9.03 27.03
CA ALA A 196 -2.68 -9.89 25.95
C ALA A 196 -2.56 -9.10 24.64
N TYR A 197 -1.66 -9.54 23.78
CA TYR A 197 -1.39 -8.93 22.49
C TYR A 197 -1.75 -9.93 21.37
N THR A 198 -2.62 -9.48 20.46
CA THR A 198 -2.98 -10.20 19.23
C THR A 198 -2.56 -9.35 18.04
N PRO A 199 -1.57 -9.80 17.24
CA PRO A 199 -1.15 -9.04 16.06
C PRO A 199 -2.27 -8.97 15.03
N ALA A 200 -2.50 -7.78 14.46
CA ALA A 200 -3.49 -7.59 13.41
C ALA A 200 -3.05 -8.23 12.07
N ASP A 201 -4.01 -8.41 11.15
CA ASP A 201 -3.78 -9.12 9.87
C ASP A 201 -2.82 -8.40 8.91
N ASP A 202 -2.58 -7.12 9.15
CA ASP A 202 -1.67 -6.25 8.39
C ASP A 202 -0.27 -6.16 9.00
N VAL A 203 -0.01 -6.87 10.10
CA VAL A 203 1.30 -6.90 10.76
C VAL A 203 2.18 -7.99 10.13
N GLY A 204 3.27 -7.58 9.50
CA GLY A 204 4.31 -8.46 8.96
C GLY A 204 5.44 -8.75 9.96
N SER A 205 5.73 -7.82 10.86
CA SER A 205 6.73 -7.99 11.92
C SER A 205 6.51 -7.03 13.09
N VAL A 206 7.17 -7.30 14.22
CA VAL A 206 7.15 -6.42 15.39
C VAL A 206 8.53 -6.24 15.98
N ILE A 207 8.76 -5.08 16.59
CA ILE A 207 9.82 -4.90 17.58
C ILE A 207 9.16 -4.80 18.96
N VAL A 208 9.61 -5.60 19.91
CA VAL A 208 9.14 -5.59 21.29
C VAL A 208 10.27 -5.08 22.18
N GLU A 209 9.97 -4.06 22.98
CA GLU A 209 10.82 -3.56 24.06
C GLU A 209 10.12 -3.82 25.40
N ALA A 210 10.85 -4.39 26.36
CA ALA A 210 10.30 -4.70 27.68
C ALA A 210 11.30 -4.40 28.79
N CYS A 211 10.80 -3.93 29.93
CA CYS A 211 11.59 -3.90 31.16
C CYS A 211 10.82 -4.43 32.37
N GLY A 212 11.54 -5.08 33.30
CA GLY A 212 11.00 -5.53 34.59
C GLY A 212 10.66 -4.36 35.52
N GLY A 213 9.89 -4.62 36.58
CA GLY A 213 9.67 -3.63 37.64
C GLY A 213 10.97 -3.36 38.41
N GLY A 214 11.20 -2.14 38.86
CA GLY A 214 12.35 -1.81 39.70
C GLY A 214 12.12 -2.18 41.16
N GLY A 215 13.19 -2.46 41.90
CA GLY A 215 13.16 -2.77 43.32
C GLY A 215 12.99 -1.52 44.19
N ALA A 216 12.45 -1.68 45.39
CA ALA A 216 12.35 -0.60 46.37
C ALA A 216 13.71 -0.26 47.00
N GLY A 217 13.90 1.00 47.37
CA GLY A 217 15.05 1.47 48.13
C GLY A 217 15.02 1.01 49.60
N GLY A 218 16.17 1.07 50.24
CA GLY A 218 16.34 0.69 51.65
C GLY A 218 15.60 1.63 52.61
N SER A 219 14.68 1.07 53.39
CA SER A 219 14.11 1.69 54.59
C SER A 219 15.13 1.79 55.71
N VAL A 220 15.04 2.79 56.59
CA VAL A 220 15.93 2.95 57.74
C VAL A 220 15.17 3.18 59.04
N GLY A 221 15.73 2.71 60.15
CA GLY A 221 15.20 2.91 61.49
C GLY A 221 15.58 4.25 62.12
N PRO A 222 15.27 4.44 63.42
CA PRO A 222 15.65 5.63 64.17
C PRO A 222 17.17 5.67 64.42
N ALA A 223 17.78 6.83 64.20
CA ALA A 223 19.19 7.04 64.51
C ALA A 223 19.38 7.36 66.01
N THR A 224 20.42 6.78 66.64
CA THR A 224 20.83 7.12 68.01
C THR A 224 21.94 8.18 68.00
N SER A 225 22.34 8.71 69.16
CA SER A 225 23.43 9.71 69.23
C SER A 225 24.80 9.19 68.76
N GLY A 226 24.99 7.86 68.69
CA GLY A 226 26.24 7.20 68.27
C GLY A 226 26.14 6.45 66.95
N GLN A 227 24.99 6.50 66.27
CA GLN A 227 24.74 5.75 65.03
C GLN A 227 24.09 6.64 63.98
N ALA A 228 24.24 6.25 62.72
CA ALA A 228 23.45 6.79 61.63
C ALA A 228 22.85 5.63 60.83
N CYS A 229 21.80 5.93 60.07
CA CYS A 229 21.11 4.94 59.27
C CYS A 229 21.03 5.39 57.82
N GLY A 230 21.39 4.51 56.88
CA GLY A 230 21.36 4.79 55.45
C GLY A 230 20.78 3.62 54.68
N GLY A 231 19.92 3.92 53.72
CA GLY A 231 19.38 2.95 52.76
C GLY A 231 20.13 3.00 51.44
N ALA A 232 20.46 1.84 50.89
CA ALA A 232 20.93 1.73 49.50
C ALA A 232 19.75 1.92 48.52
N GLY A 233 20.04 2.18 47.25
CA GLY A 233 19.02 2.28 46.20
C GLY A 233 18.59 0.91 45.68
N GLY A 234 17.30 0.73 45.40
CA GLY A 234 16.80 -0.50 44.76
C GLY A 234 17.37 -0.66 43.35
N GLN A 235 17.45 -1.89 42.86
CA GLN A 235 17.94 -2.15 41.50
C GLN A 235 16.86 -1.81 40.45
N SER A 236 17.27 -1.56 39.21
CA SER A 236 16.30 -1.49 38.11
C SER A 236 15.87 -2.88 37.65
N GLY A 237 14.73 -2.97 36.98
CA GLY A 237 14.38 -4.18 36.22
C GLY A 237 15.28 -4.36 35.01
N ALA A 238 15.49 -5.61 34.61
CA ALA A 238 16.22 -5.96 33.40
C ALA A 238 15.50 -5.45 32.14
N TYR A 239 16.21 -5.33 31.02
CA TYR A 239 15.68 -4.82 29.76
C TYR A 239 16.00 -5.76 28.59
N ALA A 240 15.02 -5.95 27.71
CA ALA A 240 15.19 -6.68 26.46
C ALA A 240 14.52 -5.92 25.30
N LYS A 241 15.14 -6.04 24.13
CA LYS A 241 14.59 -5.61 22.85
C LYS A 241 14.74 -6.71 21.83
N SER A 242 13.66 -7.05 21.14
CA SER A 242 13.66 -8.09 20.13
C SER A 242 12.84 -7.74 18.91
N PHE A 243 13.22 -8.29 17.77
CA PHE A 243 12.47 -8.31 16.54
C PHE A 243 11.87 -9.70 16.32
N TYR A 244 10.60 -9.77 15.94
CA TYR A 244 9.92 -11.00 15.57
C TYR A 244 9.16 -10.79 14.26
N THR A 245 9.26 -11.77 13.36
CA THR A 245 8.41 -11.86 12.17
C THR A 245 7.01 -12.36 12.54
N ARG A 246 6.03 -12.15 11.67
CA ARG A 246 4.66 -12.64 11.90
C ARG A 246 4.59 -14.15 12.14
N GLU A 247 5.48 -14.93 11.53
CA GLU A 247 5.54 -16.40 11.67
C GLU A 247 6.06 -16.85 13.04
N GLU A 248 6.92 -16.05 13.67
CA GLU A 248 7.46 -16.32 15.01
C GLU A 248 6.49 -15.92 16.12
N LEU A 249 5.49 -15.09 15.80
CA LEU A 249 4.48 -14.62 16.73
C LEU A 249 3.30 -15.58 16.83
N GLY A 250 2.87 -15.88 18.06
CA GLY A 250 1.58 -16.52 18.31
C GLY A 250 0.38 -15.61 17.98
N GLU A 251 -0.82 -16.18 17.94
CA GLU A 251 -2.06 -15.42 17.69
C GLU A 251 -2.56 -14.63 18.91
N ASN A 252 -2.22 -15.06 20.12
CA ASN A 252 -2.59 -14.40 21.36
C ASN A 252 -1.47 -14.56 22.39
N ILE A 253 -0.68 -13.50 22.56
CA ILE A 253 0.53 -13.51 23.37
C ILE A 253 0.22 -12.87 24.72
N PRO A 254 0.32 -13.61 25.84
CA PRO A 254 0.14 -13.04 27.17
C PRO A 254 1.18 -11.96 27.42
N VAL A 255 0.75 -10.81 27.95
CA VAL A 255 1.66 -9.72 28.35
C VAL A 255 1.54 -9.56 29.85
N ILE A 256 2.63 -9.77 30.57
CA ILE A 256 2.70 -9.57 32.01
C ILE A 256 3.58 -8.36 32.27
N VAL A 257 3.05 -7.37 32.99
CA VAL A 257 3.80 -6.18 33.39
C VAL A 257 4.15 -6.31 34.87
N GLY A 258 5.45 -6.32 35.16
CA GLY A 258 5.97 -6.41 36.51
C GLY A 258 5.68 -5.16 37.33
N ALA A 259 5.07 -5.31 38.51
CA ALA A 259 4.84 -4.19 39.41
C ALA A 259 6.16 -3.65 40.00
N GLY A 260 6.19 -2.37 40.36
CA GLY A 260 7.30 -1.80 41.11
C GLY A 260 7.39 -2.38 42.53
N GLY A 261 8.61 -2.57 43.02
CA GLY A 261 8.87 -3.01 44.38
C GLY A 261 8.41 -1.96 45.40
N ILE A 262 7.82 -2.42 46.51
CA ILE A 262 7.28 -1.55 47.56
C ILE A 262 8.21 -1.54 48.77
N SER A 263 8.55 -0.34 49.26
CA SER A 263 9.28 -0.19 50.51
C SER A 263 8.35 -0.48 51.70
N VAL A 264 8.90 -1.11 52.73
CA VAL A 264 8.18 -1.51 53.94
C VAL A 264 8.83 -0.89 55.17
N GLU A 265 8.08 -0.83 56.27
CA GLU A 265 8.59 -0.27 57.52
C GLU A 265 9.82 -1.02 58.01
N PHE A 266 10.80 -0.27 58.51
CA PHE A 266 12.03 -0.83 59.05
C PHE A 266 11.75 -1.60 60.36
N VAL A 267 12.10 -2.88 60.39
CA VAL A 267 12.04 -3.74 61.58
C VAL A 267 13.41 -4.23 62.05
N ALA A 268 14.41 -4.31 61.17
CA ALA A 268 15.76 -4.75 61.54
C ALA A 268 16.86 -4.24 60.59
N ASN A 269 18.09 -4.15 61.11
CA ASN A 269 19.28 -3.84 60.31
C ASN A 269 19.50 -4.89 59.21
N GLY A 270 19.80 -4.46 57.99
CA GLY A 270 19.97 -5.35 56.83
C GLY A 270 18.67 -5.84 56.19
N GLN A 271 17.51 -5.32 56.61
CA GLN A 271 16.22 -5.67 56.00
C GLN A 271 16.16 -5.23 54.53
N LYS A 272 15.98 -6.20 53.63
CA LYS A 272 15.67 -5.96 52.21
C LYS A 272 14.22 -5.52 52.03
N ASN A 273 14.00 -4.55 51.15
CA ASN A 273 12.67 -4.08 50.76
C ASN A 273 12.12 -4.89 49.56
N GLY A 274 10.88 -4.61 49.13
CA GLY A 274 10.21 -5.36 48.08
C GLY A 274 10.96 -5.32 46.74
N ALA A 275 11.11 -6.49 46.11
CA ALA A 275 11.60 -6.61 44.74
C ALA A 275 10.53 -6.16 43.73
N GLY A 276 10.97 -5.71 42.56
CA GLY A 276 10.09 -5.52 41.42
C GLY A 276 9.60 -6.85 40.86
N GLY A 277 8.46 -6.82 40.19
CA GLY A 277 7.92 -7.98 39.48
C GLY A 277 8.56 -8.17 38.11
N ASP A 278 8.50 -9.40 37.61
CA ASP A 278 8.96 -9.75 36.27
C ASP A 278 7.98 -9.25 35.19
N THR A 279 8.53 -8.80 34.07
CA THR A 279 7.77 -8.41 32.88
C THR A 279 8.00 -9.45 31.77
N MET A 280 6.94 -9.93 31.13
CA MET A 280 7.02 -10.97 30.11
C MET A 280 6.17 -10.63 28.88
N PHE A 281 6.67 -11.05 27.72
CA PHE A 281 5.93 -11.06 26.45
C PHE A 281 5.85 -12.50 25.96
N GLY A 282 4.77 -13.19 26.34
CA GLY A 282 4.63 -14.64 26.22
C GLY A 282 5.84 -15.37 26.82
N ASP A 283 6.25 -16.44 26.15
CA ASP A 283 7.50 -17.15 26.44
C ASP A 283 8.70 -16.57 25.65
N LEU A 284 8.47 -15.48 24.90
CA LEU A 284 9.45 -14.93 23.97
C LEU A 284 10.45 -13.99 24.65
N ILE A 285 10.00 -13.21 25.64
CA ILE A 285 10.83 -12.31 26.43
C ILE A 285 10.47 -12.46 27.91
N LEU A 286 11.50 -12.54 28.74
CA LEU A 286 11.41 -12.35 30.19
C LEU A 286 12.42 -11.28 30.61
N CYS A 287 11.94 -10.25 31.29
CA CYS A 287 12.74 -9.25 31.97
C CYS A 287 12.47 -9.35 33.47
N GLN A 288 13.45 -9.83 34.24
CA GLN A 288 13.29 -9.95 35.68
C GLN A 288 13.17 -8.58 36.36
N GLY A 289 12.38 -8.55 37.44
CA GLY A 289 12.30 -7.39 38.30
C GLY A 289 13.57 -7.16 39.12
N GLY A 290 13.87 -5.89 39.41
CA GLY A 290 15.02 -5.49 40.20
C GLY A 290 14.86 -5.85 41.67
N HIS A 291 15.95 -6.23 42.32
CA HIS A 291 15.94 -6.57 43.74
C HIS A 291 15.77 -5.31 44.63
N GLY A 292 15.01 -5.45 45.72
CA GLY A 292 14.87 -4.40 46.72
C GLY A 292 16.13 -4.27 47.58
N ALA A 293 16.47 -3.04 47.94
CA ALA A 293 17.68 -2.71 48.69
C ALA A 293 17.47 -2.76 50.20
N ALA A 294 18.61 -2.85 50.91
CA ALA A 294 18.66 -2.91 52.36
C ALA A 294 18.97 -1.55 53.01
N GLY A 295 18.53 -1.39 54.26
CA GLY A 295 18.98 -0.33 55.15
C GLY A 295 20.05 -0.80 56.12
N ALA A 296 21.04 0.06 56.37
CA ALA A 296 22.10 -0.13 57.35
C ALA A 296 21.94 0.83 58.54
N MET A 297 22.22 0.35 59.75
CA MET A 297 22.26 1.12 61.00
C MET A 297 23.54 0.78 61.76
N GLU A 298 24.54 1.65 61.70
CA GLU A 298 25.87 1.39 62.26
C GLU A 298 26.50 2.66 62.86
N THR A 299 27.61 2.49 63.56
CA THR A 299 28.45 3.62 64.01
C THR A 299 29.31 4.10 62.84
N PRO A 300 29.19 5.38 62.42
CA PRO A 300 29.98 5.93 61.31
C PRO A 300 31.50 5.87 61.55
N PRO A 301 32.32 5.79 60.49
CA PRO A 301 31.92 5.77 59.07
C PRO A 301 31.56 4.35 58.57
N PHE A 302 30.61 4.27 57.64
CA PHE A 302 30.26 3.01 56.97
C PHE A 302 29.70 3.23 55.56
N VAL A 303 29.71 2.17 54.77
CA VAL A 303 29.01 2.05 53.48
C VAL A 303 27.96 0.97 53.63
N GLY A 304 26.71 1.29 53.30
CA GLY A 304 25.61 0.32 53.37
C GLY A 304 25.35 -0.29 51.99
N TRP A 305 25.27 -1.62 51.95
CA TRP A 305 25.32 -2.41 50.72
C TRP A 305 23.99 -2.53 49.96
N ASN A 306 24.09 -2.53 48.64
CA ASN A 306 23.06 -3.05 47.73
C ASN A 306 22.92 -4.59 47.80
N ALA A 307 21.80 -5.13 47.33
CA ALA A 307 21.68 -6.54 47.01
C ALA A 307 22.68 -6.94 45.90
N SER A 308 23.44 -8.02 46.10
CA SER A 308 24.40 -8.55 45.12
C SER A 308 23.79 -9.48 44.05
N GLU A 309 22.46 -9.50 43.94
CA GLU A 309 21.75 -10.40 43.03
C GLU A 309 21.56 -9.72 41.69
N VAL A 310 21.88 -10.39 40.59
CA VAL A 310 21.72 -9.83 39.23
C VAL A 310 20.35 -10.22 38.70
N CYS A 311 19.52 -9.23 38.38
CA CYS A 311 18.29 -9.47 37.62
C CYS A 311 18.61 -9.53 36.12
N ILE A 312 18.21 -10.62 35.48
CA ILE A 312 18.56 -10.92 34.08
C ILE A 312 17.38 -10.71 33.14
N SER A 313 17.70 -10.47 31.88
CA SER A 313 16.76 -10.53 30.77
C SER A 313 17.07 -11.73 29.88
N THR A 314 16.05 -12.29 29.24
CA THR A 314 16.17 -13.36 28.25
C THR A 314 15.24 -13.10 27.07
N GLY A 315 15.56 -13.69 25.91
CA GLY A 315 14.76 -13.54 24.71
C GLY A 315 15.07 -12.30 23.86
N GLY A 316 15.92 -11.39 24.35
CA GLY A 316 16.46 -10.24 23.61
C GLY A 316 17.33 -10.66 22.41
N ASN A 317 16.89 -10.39 21.18
CA ASN A 317 17.70 -10.65 19.97
C ASN A 317 18.29 -9.38 19.30
N ILE A 318 17.88 -8.19 19.75
CA ILE A 318 18.51 -6.90 19.41
C ILE A 318 19.35 -6.42 20.58
N LEU A 319 18.78 -6.39 21.79
CA LEU A 319 19.47 -6.03 23.03
C LEU A 319 18.96 -6.91 24.16
N ASN A 320 19.87 -7.31 25.03
CA ASN A 320 19.57 -8.05 26.25
C ASN A 320 20.48 -7.52 27.36
N LEU A 321 19.90 -6.80 28.31
CA LEU A 321 20.63 -6.07 29.35
C LEU A 321 20.10 -6.48 30.73
N ASN A 322 21.01 -6.81 31.64
CA ASN A 322 20.69 -7.00 33.04
C ASN A 322 20.27 -5.68 33.67
N GLY A 323 19.45 -5.73 34.73
CA GLY A 323 19.16 -4.53 35.52
C GLY A 323 20.44 -4.01 36.15
N SER A 324 20.51 -2.70 36.34
CA SER A 324 21.62 -2.07 37.04
C SER A 324 21.39 -2.06 38.54
N ASP A 325 22.49 -2.18 39.27
CA ASP A 325 22.49 -1.98 40.71
C ASP A 325 22.11 -0.52 41.04
N GLY A 326 21.44 -0.34 42.17
CA GLY A 326 21.36 0.99 42.77
C GLY A 326 22.67 1.35 43.48
N ASP A 327 22.88 2.62 43.75
CA ASP A 327 24.04 3.06 44.52
C ASP A 327 23.96 2.57 45.97
N ASP A 328 25.13 2.35 46.56
CA ASP A 328 25.30 2.17 47.99
C ASP A 328 25.02 3.49 48.75
N THR A 329 24.71 3.37 50.05
CA THR A 329 24.69 4.54 50.95
C THR A 329 26.08 4.82 51.49
N PHE A 330 26.42 6.11 51.67
CA PHE A 330 27.71 6.53 52.19
C PHE A 330 27.54 7.43 53.41
N ILE A 331 28.06 7.01 54.56
CA ILE A 331 27.90 7.68 55.85
C ILE A 331 29.27 8.03 56.44
N LEU A 332 29.52 9.32 56.68
CA LEU A 332 30.79 9.84 57.20
C LEU A 332 30.74 10.11 58.71
N SER A 333 29.60 10.55 59.21
CA SER A 333 29.39 10.85 60.63
C SER A 333 27.93 10.68 61.01
N THR A 334 27.60 10.81 62.30
CA THR A 334 26.21 10.78 62.76
C THR A 334 25.38 11.95 62.22
N LYS A 335 26.00 12.93 61.55
CA LYS A 335 25.37 14.15 61.00
C LYS A 335 25.55 14.33 59.50
N ALA A 336 26.36 13.49 58.85
CA ALA A 336 26.75 13.68 57.45
C ALA A 336 26.81 12.34 56.72
N GLY A 337 26.04 12.24 55.64
CA GLY A 337 25.96 11.09 54.77
C GLY A 337 24.96 11.31 53.64
N CYS A 338 24.79 10.31 52.79
CA CYS A 338 23.80 10.31 51.71
C CYS A 338 23.25 8.89 51.51
N SER A 339 21.98 8.79 51.14
CA SER A 339 21.39 7.52 50.73
C SER A 339 21.78 7.14 49.29
N GLY A 340 21.52 5.87 48.95
CA GLY A 340 21.70 5.36 47.59
C GLY A 340 20.61 5.84 46.63
N VAL A 341 20.99 6.04 45.36
CA VAL A 341 20.08 6.28 44.23
C VAL A 341 19.69 4.93 43.63
N GLY A 342 18.45 4.77 43.18
CA GLY A 342 18.04 3.53 42.51
C GLY A 342 18.75 3.28 41.17
N GLY A 343 18.68 2.04 40.69
CA GLY A 343 19.21 1.66 39.38
C GLY A 343 18.38 2.23 38.22
N CYS A 344 19.02 2.39 37.06
CA CYS A 344 18.43 2.82 35.80
C CYS A 344 18.41 1.71 34.74
N ASN A 345 17.62 1.89 33.70
CA ASN A 345 17.58 1.02 32.52
C ASN A 345 17.27 1.87 31.26
N PRO A 346 17.34 1.33 30.03
CA PRO A 346 17.10 2.12 28.82
C PRO A 346 15.73 2.80 28.73
N LEU A 347 14.71 2.31 29.44
CA LEU A 347 13.35 2.87 29.47
C LEU A 347 13.08 3.72 30.72
N GLY A 348 14.07 3.87 31.62
CA GLY A 348 13.90 4.65 32.83
C GLY A 348 15.20 5.14 33.45
N SER A 349 15.25 6.42 33.80
CA SER A 349 16.37 7.08 34.46
C SER A 349 15.97 7.47 35.87
N VAL A 350 16.90 7.43 36.83
CA VAL A 350 16.56 7.83 38.21
C VAL A 350 16.69 9.34 38.38
N ILE A 351 15.81 9.94 39.18
CA ILE A 351 16.01 11.29 39.72
C ILE A 351 17.15 11.21 40.73
N LEU A 352 18.27 11.90 40.47
CA LEU A 352 19.48 11.94 41.32
C LEU A 352 19.28 12.56 42.73
N ASN A 353 18.04 12.66 43.22
CA ASN A 353 17.72 13.31 44.48
C ASN A 353 17.86 12.32 45.64
N ARG A 354 19.11 12.13 46.08
CA ARG A 354 19.46 11.40 47.32
C ARG A 354 18.75 12.03 48.51
N SER A 355 18.30 11.21 49.46
CA SER A 355 17.80 11.73 50.74
C SER A 355 18.98 12.28 51.54
N THR A 356 18.85 13.53 52.03
CA THR A 356 19.85 14.21 52.86
C THR A 356 19.50 14.18 54.35
N ASN A 357 18.25 13.88 54.71
CA ASN A 357 17.76 13.37 56.00
C ASN A 357 16.21 13.22 55.89
N GLY A 358 15.69 12.01 55.73
CA GLY A 358 14.27 11.77 55.49
C GLY A 358 13.97 10.50 54.67
N PRO A 359 12.69 10.30 54.29
CA PRO A 359 12.30 9.18 53.43
C PRO A 359 13.02 9.20 52.10
N GLY A 360 13.15 8.01 51.51
CA GLY A 360 13.58 7.88 50.12
C GLY A 360 12.52 8.50 49.21
N ASN A 361 12.97 9.15 48.15
CA ASN A 361 12.09 9.54 47.06
C ASN A 361 11.69 8.29 46.29
N GLY A 362 10.37 8.04 46.22
CA GLY A 362 9.83 7.15 45.19
C GLY A 362 10.16 7.70 43.81
N ALA A 363 10.29 6.81 42.84
CA ALA A 363 10.29 7.21 41.45
C ALA A 363 8.94 7.88 41.13
N MET A 364 8.94 9.15 40.69
CA MET A 364 7.70 9.84 40.36
C MET A 364 7.12 9.24 39.07
N GLU A 365 5.93 8.63 39.16
CA GLU A 365 5.23 8.07 38.02
C GLU A 365 5.18 9.08 36.86
N GLY A 366 5.68 8.70 35.69
CA GLY A 366 5.74 9.55 34.49
C GLY A 366 6.89 10.56 34.38
N SER A 367 7.71 10.76 35.42
CA SER A 367 8.86 11.70 35.36
C SER A 367 10.22 11.03 35.17
N VAL A 368 10.31 9.70 35.39
CA VAL A 368 11.55 8.91 35.39
C VAL A 368 11.54 7.67 34.51
N GLY A 369 10.46 7.46 33.74
CA GLY A 369 10.29 6.27 32.91
C GLY A 369 9.88 5.02 33.71
N TYR A 370 10.27 3.83 33.25
CA TYR A 370 9.78 2.54 33.74
C TYR A 370 10.89 1.68 34.32
N GLY A 371 10.55 0.78 35.24
CA GLY A 371 11.47 -0.21 35.80
C GLY A 371 12.66 0.36 36.58
N THR A 372 12.62 1.62 37.01
CA THR A 372 13.68 2.24 37.82
C THR A 372 13.60 1.82 39.28
N GLY A 373 14.75 1.70 39.92
CA GLY A 373 14.82 1.42 41.35
C GLY A 373 14.44 2.62 42.20
N GLY A 374 13.92 2.36 43.41
CA GLY A 374 13.63 3.39 44.39
C GLY A 374 14.88 3.89 45.11
N THR A 375 14.92 5.16 45.53
CA THR A 375 16.05 5.69 46.30
C THR A 375 16.01 5.22 47.77
N GLY A 376 17.16 5.07 48.41
CA GLY A 376 17.21 4.73 49.83
C GLY A 376 16.80 5.91 50.72
N ALA A 377 16.34 5.60 51.93
CA ALA A 377 16.11 6.58 52.97
C ALA A 377 17.40 6.96 53.71
N LEU A 378 17.40 8.09 54.41
CA LEU A 378 18.52 8.50 55.25
C LEU A 378 18.01 8.99 56.59
N ASN A 379 18.62 8.52 57.69
CA ASN A 379 18.36 9.03 59.02
C ASN A 379 19.67 9.36 59.74
N THR A 380 19.87 10.65 59.99
CA THR A 380 21.03 11.20 60.70
C THR A 380 20.56 12.20 61.75
N ASN A 381 21.49 12.68 62.59
CA ASN A 381 21.25 13.65 63.66
C ASN A 381 20.37 13.16 64.82
N GLY A 382 20.37 11.85 65.10
CA GLY A 382 19.65 11.28 66.24
C GLY A 382 18.12 11.37 66.10
N ALA A 383 17.59 11.37 64.88
CA ALA A 383 16.15 11.45 64.67
C ALA A 383 15.47 10.13 65.08
N THR A 384 14.40 10.25 65.87
CA THR A 384 13.67 9.11 66.46
C THR A 384 12.64 8.47 65.54
N ALA A 385 12.45 9.00 64.33
CA ALA A 385 11.52 8.46 63.33
C ALA A 385 12.20 7.39 62.46
N SER A 386 11.42 6.39 62.00
CA SER A 386 11.84 5.51 60.90
C SER A 386 11.42 6.13 59.56
N TYR A 387 12.17 5.82 58.51
CA TYR A 387 11.88 6.33 57.17
C TYR A 387 11.83 5.19 56.14
N LEU A 388 10.80 5.21 55.31
CA LEU A 388 10.66 4.30 54.17
C LEU A 388 11.62 4.70 53.06
N GLY A 389 12.14 3.72 52.33
CA GLY A 389 12.79 3.95 51.06
C GLY A 389 11.76 4.34 49.99
N GLY A 390 12.24 4.73 48.82
CA GLY A 390 11.41 4.95 47.65
C GLY A 390 10.89 3.62 47.10
N ASN A 391 9.66 3.61 46.60
CA ASN A 391 9.17 2.50 45.79
C ASN A 391 9.88 2.51 44.42
N GLY A 392 10.06 1.32 43.85
CA GLY A 392 10.49 1.17 42.45
C GLY A 392 9.33 1.41 41.48
N MET A 393 9.64 1.62 40.21
CA MET A 393 8.65 1.78 39.15
C MET A 393 8.19 0.44 38.59
N SER A 394 6.93 0.38 38.16
CA SER A 394 6.44 -0.72 37.33
C SER A 394 7.23 -0.81 36.02
N GLY A 395 7.33 -2.02 35.50
CA GLY A 395 7.86 -2.31 34.18
C GLY A 395 6.93 -1.85 33.06
N VAL A 396 7.27 -2.21 31.83
CA VAL A 396 6.45 -1.90 30.65
C VAL A 396 6.76 -2.89 29.52
N VAL A 397 5.79 -3.09 28.62
CA VAL A 397 6.03 -3.69 27.30
C VAL A 397 5.56 -2.74 26.21
N ILE A 398 6.41 -2.47 25.23
CA ILE A 398 6.14 -1.59 24.09
C ILE A 398 6.34 -2.40 22.81
N ILE A 399 5.33 -2.40 21.94
CA ILE A 399 5.31 -3.17 20.71
C ILE A 399 5.18 -2.19 19.55
N TYR A 400 6.15 -2.23 18.65
CA TYR A 400 6.16 -1.47 17.40
C TYR A 400 5.79 -2.42 16.28
N GLU A 401 4.63 -2.23 15.66
CA GLU A 401 4.15 -3.08 14.57
C GLU A 401 4.59 -2.53 13.22
N TYR A 402 5.01 -3.41 12.32
CA TYR A 402 5.45 -3.08 10.98
C TYR A 402 4.72 -3.93 9.94
N SER A 403 4.44 -3.37 8.76
CA SER A 403 3.85 -4.12 7.62
C SER A 403 4.84 -5.04 6.92
#